data_AF-A0AA41L4Y7-F1
#
_entry.id   AF-A0AA41L4Y7-F1
#
_cell.length_a   1.000
_cell.length_b   1.000
_cell.length_c   1.000
_cell.angle_alpha   90.00
_cell.angle_beta   90.00
_cell.angle_gamma   90.00
#
_symmetry.space_group_name_H-M   'P 1'
#
loop_
_entity.id
_entity.type
_entity.pdbx_description
1 polymer ?
#
loop_
_entity_poly.entity_id
_entity_poly.type
_entity_poly.pdbx_seq_one_letter_code
_entity_poly.pdbx_strand_id
1 'polypeptide(L)'
;MVLQAALSVWLARLGGTRDIVVATPVAGRDLAEVEPLIGFFLNTVLLRTPVAPDASFEQVLALSKEIALQALEHQQYPFEQLIE
;
A
#
# COMPACT_ATOMS: atom_id res chain seq x y z
N MET A 1 0.43 0.31 8.80
CA MET A 1 -0.05 -1.06 8.49
C MET A 1 -1.35 -1.43 9.20
N VAL A 2 -1.52 -1.16 10.51
CA VAL A 2 -2.80 -1.46 11.20
C VAL A 2 -4.03 -0.82 10.55
N LEU A 3 -3.98 0.49 10.30
CA LEU A 3 -5.09 1.21 9.65
C LEU A 3 -5.38 0.67 8.24
N GLN A 4 -4.34 0.28 7.50
CA GLN A 4 -4.47 -0.32 6.18
C GLN A 4 -5.17 -1.68 6.21
N ALA A 5 -4.80 -2.53 7.17
CA ALA A 5 -5.45 -3.82 7.38
C ALA A 5 -6.93 -3.63 7.77
N ALA A 6 -7.21 -2.71 8.70
CA ALA A 6 -8.57 -2.38 9.12
C ALA A 6 -9.42 -1.84 7.97
N LEU A 7 -8.86 -0.92 7.16
CA LEU A 7 -9.50 -0.39 5.96
C LEU A 7 -9.81 -1.49 4.95
N SER A 8 -8.87 -2.40 4.70
CA SER A 8 -9.05 -3.50 3.75
C SER A 8 -10.16 -4.45 4.18
N VAL A 9 -10.21 -4.84 5.46
CA VAL A 9 -11.28 -5.68 6.01
C VAL A 9 -12.63 -4.97 5.95
N TRP A 10 -12.67 -3.67 6.25
CA TRP A 10 -13.91 -2.88 6.17
C TRP A 10 -14.43 -2.79 4.73
N LEU A 11 -13.56 -2.47 3.77
CA LEU A 11 -13.90 -2.41 2.35
C LEU A 11 -14.35 -3.78 1.80
N ALA A 12 -13.68 -4.87 2.20
CA ALA A 12 -14.08 -6.22 1.80
C ALA A 12 -15.49 -6.57 2.28
N ARG A 13 -15.86 -6.13 3.49
CA ARG A 13 -17.21 -6.31 4.03
C ARG A 13 -18.27 -5.44 3.34
N LEU A 14 -17.92 -4.21 2.96
CA LEU A 14 -18.84 -3.31 2.28
C LEU A 14 -19.05 -3.67 0.80
N GLY A 15 -17.98 -4.04 0.09
CA GLY A 15 -17.98 -4.22 -1.35
C GLY A 15 -18.29 -5.65 -1.82
N GLY A 16 -18.33 -6.63 -0.91
CA GLY A 16 -18.55 -8.04 -1.25
C GLY A 16 -17.40 -8.71 -2.03
N THR A 17 -16.31 -7.98 -2.29
CA THR A 17 -15.05 -8.51 -2.83
C THR A 17 -14.06 -8.81 -1.72
N ARG A 18 -13.13 -9.74 -1.99
CA ARG A 18 -12.11 -10.19 -1.05
C ARG A 18 -10.70 -9.83 -1.48
N ASP A 19 -10.55 -9.13 -2.60
CA ASP A 19 -9.27 -8.67 -3.10
C ASP A 19 -9.29 -7.15 -3.14
N ILE A 20 -8.58 -6.54 -2.19
CA ILE A 20 -8.66 -5.10 -1.94
C ILE A 20 -7.35 -4.45 -2.33
N VAL A 21 -7.42 -3.52 -3.28
CA VAL A 21 -6.28 -2.69 -3.67
C VAL A 21 -6.52 -1.28 -3.14
N VAL A 22 -5.56 -0.76 -2.39
CA VAL A 22 -5.55 0.63 -1.93
C VAL A 22 -4.26 1.28 -2.39
N ALA A 23 -4.39 2.42 -3.06
CA ALA A 23 -3.27 3.27 -3.42
C ALA A 23 -2.90 4.18 -2.24
N THR A 24 -1.61 4.33 -1.96
CA THR A 24 -1.12 5.28 -0.97
C THR A 24 0.03 6.12 -1.53
N PRO A 25 0.03 7.44 -1.30
CA PRO A 25 1.15 8.28 -1.71
C PRO A 25 2.39 8.01 -0.85
N VAL A 26 3.56 8.10 -1.46
CA VAL A 26 4.89 8.12 -0.83
C VAL A 26 5.65 9.35 -1.28
N ALA A 27 6.49 9.91 -0.40
CA ALA A 27 7.10 11.22 -0.64
C ALA A 27 8.11 11.25 -1.80
N GLY A 28 8.73 10.11 -2.14
CA GLY A 28 9.79 9.99 -3.15
C GLY A 28 11.01 10.86 -2.88
N ARG A 29 11.29 11.15 -1.60
CA ARG A 29 12.41 11.97 -1.12
C ARG A 29 13.43 11.13 -0.34
N ASP A 30 13.82 9.99 -0.90
CA ASP A 30 14.70 9.03 -0.22
C ASP A 30 16.18 9.43 -0.26
N LEU A 31 16.54 10.44 -1.07
CA LEU A 31 17.89 11.01 -1.14
C LEU A 31 17.94 12.35 -0.38
N ALA A 32 18.96 12.52 0.47
CA ALA A 32 19.14 13.74 1.26
C ALA A 32 19.23 15.02 0.40
N GLU A 33 19.74 14.90 -0.82
CA GLU A 33 19.88 16.03 -1.76
C GLU A 33 18.53 16.57 -2.25
N VAL A 34 17.50 15.72 -2.32
CA VAL A 34 16.17 16.11 -2.83
C VAL A 34 15.20 16.52 -1.72
N GLU A 35 15.50 16.20 -0.46
CA GLU A 35 14.66 16.57 0.69
C GLU A 35 14.32 18.08 0.74
N PRO A 36 15.26 19.03 0.55
CA PRO A 36 14.96 20.46 0.64
C PRO A 36 14.39 21.06 -0.67
N LEU A 37 14.33 20.29 -1.77
CA LEU A 37 13.96 20.83 -3.08
C LEU A 37 12.44 21.05 -3.22
N ILE A 38 12.06 22.17 -3.82
CA ILE A 38 10.68 22.44 -4.23
C ILE A 38 10.43 21.72 -5.55
N GLY A 39 9.46 20.80 -5.58
CA GLY A 39 9.13 20.00 -6.76
C GLY A 39 8.15 18.87 -6.45
N PHE A 40 7.67 18.20 -7.50
CA PHE A 40 6.77 17.05 -7.41
C PHE A 40 7.59 15.75 -7.40
N PHE A 41 7.72 15.14 -6.22
CA PHE A 41 8.46 13.89 -5.99
C PHE A 41 7.54 12.74 -5.56
N LEU A 42 6.24 13.02 -5.42
CA LEU A 42 5.29 12.05 -4.89
C LEU A 42 5.12 10.90 -5.87
N ASN A 43 5.30 9.68 -5.37
CA ASN A 43 4.96 8.46 -6.11
C ASN A 43 3.77 7.78 -5.43
N THR A 44 3.11 6.86 -6.14
CA THR A 44 1.99 6.08 -5.63
C THR A 44 2.38 4.61 -5.57
N VAL A 45 2.22 4.00 -4.41
CA VAL A 45 2.37 2.55 -4.24
C VAL A 45 1.00 1.90 -4.01
N LEU A 46 0.81 0.73 -4.61
CA LEU A 46 -0.40 -0.07 -4.48
C LEU A 46 -0.22 -1.16 -3.42
N LEU A 47 -1.17 -1.27 -2.51
CA LEU A 47 -1.20 -2.28 -1.46
C LEU A 47 -2.37 -3.23 -1.70
N ARG A 48 -2.12 -4.32 -2.42
CA ARG A 48 -3.13 -5.36 -2.71
C ARG A 48 -3.20 -6.37 -1.57
N THR A 49 -4.27 -6.32 -0.79
CA THR A 49 -4.51 -7.18 0.38
C THR A 49 -5.68 -8.13 0.11
N PRO A 50 -5.43 -9.44 -0.10
CA PRO A 50 -6.50 -10.43 -0.10
C PRO A 50 -7.00 -10.68 1.32
N VAL A 51 -8.32 -10.63 1.51
CA VAL A 51 -9.01 -10.83 2.79
C VAL A 51 -9.79 -12.15 2.73
N ALA A 52 -9.14 -13.22 3.20
CA ALA A 52 -9.78 -14.54 3.26
C ALA A 52 -10.94 -14.55 4.28
N PRO A 53 -12.02 -15.32 4.04
CA PRO A 53 -13.23 -15.29 4.88
C PRO A 53 -13.02 -15.81 6.31
N ASP A 54 -12.10 -16.75 6.43
CA ASP A 54 -11.73 -17.46 7.65
C ASP A 54 -10.47 -16.88 8.31
N ALA A 55 -9.86 -15.84 7.71
CA ALA A 55 -8.72 -15.19 8.30
C ALA A 55 -9.10 -14.38 9.55
N SER A 56 -8.33 -14.55 10.62
CA SER A 56 -8.39 -13.66 11.77
C SER A 56 -7.84 -12.27 11.38
N PHE A 57 -8.22 -11.24 12.14
CA PHE A 57 -7.67 -9.90 11.91
C PHE A 57 -6.14 -9.87 12.07
N GLU A 58 -5.59 -10.67 12.99
CA GLU A 58 -4.14 -10.78 13.19
C GLU A 58 -3.42 -11.32 11.94
N GLN A 59 -4.03 -12.30 11.25
CA GLN A 59 -3.50 -12.83 10.01
C GLN A 59 -3.52 -11.78 8.89
N VAL A 60 -4.62 -11.03 8.76
CA VAL A 60 -4.71 -9.93 7.79
C VAL A 60 -3.71 -8.81 8.11
N LEU A 61 -3.50 -8.51 9.39
CA LEU A 61 -2.52 -7.52 9.83
C LEU A 61 -1.09 -7.94 9.50
N ALA A 62 -0.74 -9.21 9.76
CA ALA A 62 0.57 -9.76 9.42
C ALA A 62 0.83 -9.68 7.91
N LEU A 63 -0.14 -10.08 7.10
CA LEU A 63 -0.07 -9.99 5.65
C LEU A 63 0.04 -8.54 5.16
N SER A 64 -0.77 -7.63 5.71
CA SER A 64 -0.71 -6.20 5.36
C SER A 64 0.66 -5.59 5.69
N LYS A 65 1.31 -6.03 6.77
CA LYS A 65 2.68 -5.63 7.10
C LYS A 65 3.67 -6.12 6.05
N GLU A 66 3.61 -7.38 5.68
CA GLU A 66 4.50 -7.96 4.64
C GLU A 66 4.35 -7.20 3.32
N ILE A 67 3.13 -7.05 2.81
CA ILE A 67 2.83 -6.35 1.56
C ILE A 67 3.36 -4.91 1.60
N ALA A 68 3.11 -4.18 2.68
CA ALA A 68 3.53 -2.79 2.77
C ALA A 68 5.06 -2.65 2.87
N LEU A 69 5.77 -3.58 3.52
CA LEU A 69 7.24 -3.55 3.50
C LEU A 69 7.79 -3.83 2.10
N GLN A 70 7.27 -4.87 1.42
CA GLN A 70 7.68 -5.20 0.05
C GLN A 70 7.38 -4.06 -0.94
N ALA A 71 6.22 -3.40 -0.80
CA ALA A 71 5.86 -2.26 -1.64
C ALA A 71 6.78 -1.05 -1.38
N LEU A 72 7.14 -0.79 -0.12
CA LEU A 72 8.06 0.30 0.23
C LEU A 72 9.49 0.04 -0.25
N GLU A 73 9.95 -1.21 -0.26
CA GLU A 73 11.25 -1.58 -0.85
C GLU A 73 11.34 -1.23 -2.35
N HIS A 74 10.21 -1.20 -3.05
CA HIS A 74 10.11 -0.90 -4.48
C HIS A 74 9.46 0.47 -4.77
N GLN A 75 9.36 1.35 -3.76
CA GLN A 75 8.62 2.62 -3.87
C GLN A 75 9.17 3.62 -4.90
N GLN A 76 10.34 3.35 -5.46
CA GLN A 76 10.98 4.14 -6.51
C GLN A 76 10.46 3.80 -7.92
N TYR A 77 9.77 2.67 -8.09
CA TYR A 77 9.21 2.29 -9.37
C TYR A 77 8.04 3.22 -9.74
N PRO A 78 8.07 3.93 -10.89
CA PRO A 78 7.03 4.88 -11.27
C PRO A 78 5.67 4.21 -11.41
N PHE A 79 4.64 4.79 -10.79
CA PHE A 79 3.28 4.25 -10.86
C PHE A 79 2.75 4.16 -12.30
N GLU A 80 3.08 5.14 -13.14
CA GLU A 80 2.66 5.19 -14.54
C GLU A 80 3.18 3.99 -15.34
N GLN A 81 4.42 3.57 -15.06
CA GLN A 81 5.05 2.39 -15.68
C GLN A 81 4.51 1.06 -15.13
N LEU A 82 3.75 1.08 -14.04
CA LEU A 82 3.11 -0.12 -13.48
C LEU A 82 1.77 -0.41 -14.19
N ILE A 83 1.17 0.61 -14.81
CA ILE A 83 -0.12 0.52 -15.48
C ILE A 83 0.02 0.00 -16.92
N GLU A 84 1.15 0.29 -17.57
CA GLU A 84 1.49 -0.17 -18.93
C GLU A 84 1.71 -1.69 -19.01
#